data_AF-A0A2N5D504-F1
#
_entry.id   AF-A0A2N5D504-F1
#
_cell.length_a   1.000
_cell.length_b   1.000
_cell.length_c   1.000
_cell.angle_alpha   90.00
_cell.angle_beta   90.00
_cell.angle_gamma   90.00
#
_symmetry.space_group_name_H-M   'P 1'
#
loop_
_entity.id
_entity.type
_entity.pdbx_description
1 polymer ?
#
loop_
_entity_poly.entity_id
_entity_poly.type
_entity_poly.pdbx_seq_one_letter_code
_entity_poly.pdbx_strand_id
1 'polypeptide(L)'
;MSLAPSLRQACAVWLKVGCLGFGGPAGQIALLHREVVEKRGWIDEDRFAHALSFCMLLPGPEAQQLATWLGWRLHGVRGGLAAGLLFVLPGLAAMLGLSALYVMHGQARWAAPVLLGLKAAVVALVLQALLRMAGRAARGRAGAIAAILAFLALSFTVTPFPVVILVAGLAGWLFGAGDGVVVDQAETPPLKGAGRAALVCLAAWLGPVILVLAIAPRSALAQIGAAFSGLAVVSFGGAYAALAYVGQVSGELGWLTPGQMLDGLGLAETTPGPLVLVFVFVGFVAAWRDADPALAWPMAVLGGLMAAWATFAPSFLWIFAGGPVLERLRGHARTAGALSWVGAAVVGVIASLAAWFAVHLLFRTGNEAAWGPFRATVPDLASLDPAAMGLVALACGLTFALRLPILALVAVMALAGMACSALFGG
;
A
#
# COMPACT_ATOMS: atom_id res chain seq x y z
N MET A 1 15.96 -26.70 22.12
CA MET A 1 15.68 -25.32 22.58
C MET A 1 16.66 -24.39 21.87
N SER A 2 16.25 -23.69 20.82
CA SER A 2 17.07 -22.60 20.28
C SER A 2 17.09 -21.49 21.33
N LEU A 3 18.27 -21.08 21.78
CA LEU A 3 18.43 -19.92 22.65
C LEU A 3 17.79 -18.73 21.94
N ALA A 4 16.77 -18.13 22.56
CA ALA A 4 16.14 -16.92 22.02
C ALA A 4 17.25 -15.89 21.74
N PRO A 5 17.26 -15.24 20.56
CA PRO A 5 18.31 -14.31 20.19
C PRO A 5 18.39 -13.16 21.19
N SER A 6 19.52 -12.47 21.25
CA SER A 6 19.57 -11.17 21.94
C SER A 6 18.80 -10.11 21.15
N LEU A 7 18.26 -9.09 21.83
CA LEU A 7 17.54 -7.99 21.18
C LEU A 7 18.40 -7.29 20.12
N ARG A 8 19.70 -7.15 20.36
CA ARG A 8 20.65 -6.56 19.40
C ARG A 8 20.76 -7.40 18.12
N GLN A 9 20.83 -8.73 18.25
CA GLN A 9 20.83 -9.63 17.09
C GLN A 9 19.51 -9.55 16.33
N ALA A 10 18.37 -9.48 17.03
CA ALA A 10 17.07 -9.30 16.41
C ALA A 10 16.98 -7.96 15.65
N CYS A 11 17.40 -6.84 16.26
CA CYS A 11 17.42 -5.53 15.61
C CYS A 11 18.26 -5.51 14.33
N ALA A 12 19.41 -6.18 14.31
CA ALA A 12 20.23 -6.28 13.10
C ALA A 12 19.48 -7.02 11.98
N VAL A 13 18.69 -8.04 12.31
CA VAL A 13 17.84 -8.74 11.33
C VAL A 13 16.69 -7.84 10.86
N TRP A 14 16.00 -7.13 11.75
CA TRP A 14 14.92 -6.24 11.37
C TRP A 14 15.37 -5.10 10.45
N LEU A 15 16.53 -4.50 10.76
CA LEU A 15 17.13 -3.49 9.88
C LEU A 15 17.53 -4.09 8.54
N LYS A 16 18.14 -5.28 8.53
CA LYS A 16 18.49 -5.99 7.28
C LYS A 16 17.25 -6.25 6.43
N VAL A 17 16.15 -6.73 7.04
CA VAL A 17 14.89 -6.95 6.34
C VAL A 17 14.34 -5.62 5.81
N GLY A 18 14.39 -4.54 6.60
CA GLY A 18 13.98 -3.21 6.16
C GLY A 18 14.80 -2.68 4.98
N CYS A 19 16.11 -2.95 4.92
CA CYS A 19 16.97 -2.52 3.81
C CYS A 19 16.89 -3.42 2.56
N LEU A 20 16.46 -4.68 2.70
CA LEU A 20 16.45 -5.66 1.62
C LEU A 20 15.03 -6.09 1.20
N GLY A 21 13.99 -5.50 1.81
CA GLY A 21 12.59 -5.86 1.63
C GLY A 21 11.99 -5.41 0.29
N PHE A 22 12.62 -5.79 -0.83
CA PHE A 22 12.11 -5.54 -2.17
C PHE A 22 11.11 -6.62 -2.61
N GLY A 23 10.31 -6.31 -3.62
CA GLY A 23 9.44 -7.30 -4.28
C GLY A 23 8.00 -7.34 -3.77
N GLY A 24 7.52 -6.25 -3.19
CA GLY A 24 6.17 -6.14 -2.63
C GLY A 24 5.93 -7.06 -1.43
N PRO A 25 4.65 -7.23 -1.01
CA PRO A 25 4.31 -7.99 0.19
C PRO A 25 4.84 -9.43 0.18
N ALA A 26 4.75 -10.11 -0.97
CA ALA A 26 5.21 -11.50 -1.10
C ALA A 26 6.74 -11.62 -0.92
N GLY A 27 7.53 -10.73 -1.54
CA GLY A 27 8.98 -10.72 -1.39
C GLY A 27 9.41 -10.41 0.05
N GLN A 28 8.71 -9.49 0.71
CA GLN A 28 8.97 -9.14 2.11
C GLN A 28 8.63 -10.26 3.08
N ILE A 29 7.47 -10.90 2.90
CA ILE A 29 7.06 -12.05 3.73
C ILE A 29 8.03 -13.22 3.52
N ALA A 30 8.44 -13.49 2.28
CA ALA A 30 9.44 -14.53 1.99
C ALA A 30 10.81 -14.20 2.63
N LEU A 31 11.23 -12.93 2.62
CA LEU A 31 12.46 -12.51 3.28
C LEU A 31 12.38 -12.66 4.80
N LEU A 32 11.25 -12.28 5.40
CA LEU A 32 10.98 -12.50 6.83
C LEU A 32 11.07 -13.99 7.17
N HIS A 33 10.34 -14.83 6.44
CA HIS A 33 10.34 -16.29 6.61
C HIS A 33 11.75 -16.87 6.53
N ARG A 34 12.47 -16.57 5.44
CA ARG A 34 13.85 -17.02 5.24
C ARG A 34 14.78 -16.63 6.38
N GLU A 35 14.68 -15.41 6.91
CA GLU A 35 15.60 -14.94 7.95
C GLU A 35 15.25 -15.48 9.35
N VAL A 36 13.97 -15.66 9.69
CA VAL A 36 13.54 -16.04 11.05
C VAL A 36 13.21 -17.53 11.21
N VAL A 37 12.72 -18.17 10.15
CA VAL A 37 12.36 -19.60 10.12
C VAL A 37 13.54 -20.40 9.57
N GLU A 38 13.84 -20.27 8.27
CA GLU A 38 14.80 -21.15 7.60
C GLU A 38 16.24 -20.99 8.11
N LYS A 39 16.77 -19.76 8.14
CA LYS A 39 18.18 -19.53 8.48
C LYS A 39 18.50 -19.63 9.96
N ARG A 40 17.53 -19.32 10.83
CA ARG A 40 17.79 -19.09 12.25
C ARG A 40 16.97 -19.97 13.18
N GLY A 41 15.84 -20.53 12.72
CA GLY A 41 14.97 -21.35 13.55
C GLY A 41 14.51 -20.64 14.82
N TRP A 42 14.28 -19.32 14.76
CA TRP A 42 13.73 -18.55 15.88
C TRP A 42 12.24 -18.79 16.05
N ILE A 43 11.55 -19.03 14.93
CA ILE A 43 10.11 -19.29 14.85
C ILE A 43 9.94 -20.51 13.95
N ASP A 44 9.03 -21.41 14.32
CA ASP A 44 8.66 -22.59 13.52
C ASP A 44 7.66 -22.25 12.41
N GLU A 45 7.48 -23.19 11.47
CA GLU A 45 6.64 -23.01 10.28
C GLU A 45 5.17 -22.72 10.65
N ASP A 46 4.63 -23.48 11.61
CA ASP A 46 3.23 -23.38 12.02
C ASP A 46 2.93 -22.03 12.67
N ARG A 47 3.82 -21.54 13.55
CA ARG A 47 3.68 -20.22 14.17
C ARG A 47 3.81 -19.10 13.14
N PHE A 48 4.71 -19.24 12.17
CA PHE A 48 4.86 -18.25 11.11
C PHE A 48 3.59 -18.19 10.24
N ALA A 49 3.10 -19.34 9.80
CA ALA A 49 1.88 -19.45 8.99
C ALA A 49 0.65 -18.92 9.74
N HIS A 50 0.56 -19.19 11.05
CA HIS A 50 -0.50 -18.66 11.89
C HIS A 50 -0.41 -17.13 12.00
N ALA A 51 0.77 -16.58 12.30
CA ALA A 51 0.98 -15.14 12.39
C ALA A 51 0.68 -14.42 11.07
N LEU A 52 1.08 -15.01 9.93
CA LEU A 52 0.77 -14.48 8.61
C LEU A 52 -0.74 -14.46 8.37
N SER A 53 -1.43 -15.56 8.65
CA SER A 53 -2.88 -15.65 8.54
C SER A 53 -3.58 -14.63 9.43
N PHE A 54 -3.00 -14.30 10.60
CA PHE A 54 -3.52 -13.27 11.50
C PHE A 54 -3.37 -11.87 10.90
N CYS A 55 -2.18 -11.53 10.40
CA CYS A 55 -1.93 -10.23 9.80
C CYS A 55 -2.74 -9.99 8.52
N MET A 56 -3.08 -11.04 7.76
CA MET A 56 -3.93 -10.92 6.57
C MET A 56 -5.39 -10.51 6.86
N LEU A 57 -5.84 -10.60 8.11
CA LEU A 57 -7.19 -10.18 8.52
C LEU A 57 -7.23 -8.77 9.10
N LEU A 58 -6.07 -8.21 9.41
CA LEU A 58 -5.93 -6.88 9.97
C LEU A 58 -5.89 -5.85 8.85
N PRO A 59 -6.49 -4.66 9.03
CA PRO A 59 -6.31 -3.59 8.08
C PRO A 59 -4.89 -3.03 8.19
N GLY A 60 -4.28 -2.72 7.04
CA GLY A 60 -2.95 -2.14 6.95
C GLY A 60 -1.89 -3.03 6.28
N PRO A 61 -0.60 -2.63 6.35
CA PRO A 61 0.48 -3.30 5.62
C PRO A 61 0.87 -4.63 6.28
N GLU A 62 0.51 -5.75 5.66
CA GLU A 62 0.57 -7.07 6.29
C GLU A 62 2.01 -7.50 6.65
N ALA A 63 2.99 -7.15 5.81
CA ALA A 63 4.40 -7.49 6.05
C ALA A 63 4.98 -6.75 7.27
N GLN A 64 4.59 -5.49 7.49
CA GLN A 64 5.03 -4.72 8.65
C GLN A 64 4.35 -5.23 9.93
N GLN A 65 3.08 -5.60 9.85
CA GLN A 65 2.35 -6.24 10.94
C GLN A 65 2.98 -7.57 11.33
N LEU A 66 3.34 -8.39 10.35
CA LEU A 66 4.03 -9.67 10.59
C LEU A 66 5.41 -9.45 11.24
N ALA A 67 6.20 -8.50 10.75
CA ALA A 67 7.47 -8.14 11.39
C ALA A 67 7.28 -7.70 12.84
N THR A 68 6.28 -6.85 13.09
CA THR A 68 5.92 -6.36 14.44
C THR A 68 5.51 -7.53 15.34
N TRP A 69 4.70 -8.47 14.84
CA TRP A 69 4.28 -9.65 15.58
C TRP A 69 5.45 -10.57 15.91
N LEU A 70 6.34 -10.84 14.94
CA LEU A 70 7.52 -11.68 15.15
C LEU A 70 8.47 -11.06 16.18
N GLY A 71 8.73 -9.75 16.07
CA GLY A 71 9.51 -9.02 17.07
C GLY A 71 8.85 -9.05 18.45
N TRP A 72 7.53 -8.89 18.50
CA TRP A 72 6.76 -8.96 19.74
C TRP A 72 6.84 -10.34 20.40
N ARG A 73 6.78 -11.41 19.59
CA ARG A 73 6.92 -12.77 20.10
C ARG A 73 8.31 -13.06 20.67
N LEU A 74 9.36 -12.51 20.06
CA LEU A 74 10.74 -12.74 20.50
C LEU A 74 11.16 -11.90 21.71
N HIS A 75 10.67 -10.66 21.84
CA HIS A 75 11.14 -9.72 22.87
C HIS A 75 10.04 -8.84 23.50
N GLY A 76 8.77 -9.25 23.42
CA GLY A 76 7.64 -8.45 23.91
C GLY A 76 7.51 -7.11 23.20
N VAL A 77 6.88 -6.12 23.84
CA VAL A 77 6.57 -4.81 23.23
C VAL A 77 7.81 -4.12 22.64
N ARG A 78 8.96 -4.22 23.31
CA ARG A 78 10.22 -3.64 22.82
C ARG A 78 10.66 -4.27 21.49
N GLY A 79 10.53 -5.60 21.38
CA GLY A 79 10.81 -6.31 20.14
C GLY A 79 9.87 -5.95 19.02
N GLY A 80 8.56 -5.84 19.33
CA GLY A 80 7.56 -5.47 18.34
C GLY A 80 7.77 -4.05 17.79
N LEU A 81 8.03 -3.09 18.68
CA LEU A 81 8.37 -1.71 18.29
C LEU A 81 9.64 -1.68 17.45
N ALA A 82 10.70 -2.36 17.89
CA ALA A 82 11.96 -2.40 17.15
C ALA A 82 11.78 -3.02 15.75
N ALA A 83 11.08 -4.16 15.65
CA ALA A 83 10.87 -4.84 14.39
C ALA A 83 10.00 -4.03 13.42
N GLY A 84 8.86 -3.52 13.89
CA GLY A 84 7.96 -2.72 13.06
C GLY A 84 8.59 -1.42 12.58
N LEU A 85 9.34 -0.71 13.43
CA LEU A 85 10.01 0.54 13.06
C LEU A 85 11.19 0.30 12.12
N LEU A 86 12.10 -0.62 12.45
CA LEU A 86 13.28 -0.89 11.61
C LEU A 86 12.92 -1.50 10.25
N PHE A 87 11.75 -2.11 10.13
CA PHE A 87 11.22 -2.57 8.85
C PHE A 87 10.80 -1.40 7.93
N VAL A 88 10.30 -0.29 8.48
CA VAL A 88 9.77 0.85 7.72
C VAL A 88 10.82 1.95 7.52
N LEU A 89 11.66 2.22 8.53
CA LEU A 89 12.57 3.37 8.55
C LEU A 89 13.51 3.48 7.34
N PRO A 90 14.15 2.39 6.84
CA PRO A 90 15.01 2.49 5.67
C PRO A 90 14.26 2.94 4.41
N GLY A 91 13.09 2.35 4.18
CA GLY A 91 12.23 2.72 3.05
C GLY A 91 11.64 4.13 3.18
N LEU A 92 11.26 4.54 4.39
CA LEU A 92 10.83 5.90 4.69
C LEU A 92 11.93 6.92 4.38
N ALA A 93 13.16 6.67 4.82
CA ALA A 93 14.30 7.55 4.53
C ALA A 93 14.58 7.62 3.02
N ALA A 94 14.57 6.47 2.34
CA ALA A 94 14.72 6.42 0.87
C ALA A 94 13.62 7.22 0.16
N MET A 95 12.36 7.04 0.57
CA MET A 95 11.24 7.70 -0.09
C MET A 95 11.19 9.21 0.19
N LEU A 96 11.55 9.66 1.39
CA LEU A 96 11.74 11.09 1.67
C LEU A 96 12.84 11.69 0.80
N GLY A 97 13.97 10.98 0.63
CA GLY A 97 15.06 11.38 -0.26
C GLY A 97 14.64 11.47 -1.73
N LEU A 98 13.91 10.47 -2.23
CA LEU A 98 13.38 10.48 -3.59
C LEU A 98 12.31 11.56 -3.80
N SER A 99 11.49 11.84 -2.78
CA SER A 99 10.50 12.93 -2.83
C SER A 99 11.17 14.30 -2.88
N ALA A 100 12.22 14.50 -2.07
CA ALA A 100 13.05 15.70 -2.11
C ALA A 100 13.73 15.87 -3.49
N LEU A 101 14.31 14.79 -4.03
CA LEU A 101 14.90 14.79 -5.37
C LEU A 101 13.86 15.14 -6.44
N TYR A 102 12.64 14.62 -6.32
CA TYR A 102 11.55 14.89 -7.25
C TYR A 102 11.14 16.37 -7.25
N VAL A 103 10.96 17.00 -6.08
CA VAL A 103 10.57 18.43 -6.05
C VAL A 103 11.70 19.36 -6.50
N MET A 104 12.97 18.97 -6.31
CA MET A 104 14.15 19.75 -6.73
C MET A 104 14.49 19.59 -8.21
N HIS A 105 14.40 18.36 -8.73
CA HIS A 105 14.95 17.98 -10.04
C HIS A 105 13.93 17.30 -10.96
N GLY A 106 12.67 17.20 -10.58
CA GLY A 106 11.61 16.57 -11.40
C GLY A 106 11.38 17.26 -12.74
N GLN A 107 11.79 18.52 -12.88
CA GLN A 107 11.75 19.27 -14.15
C GLN A 107 13.06 19.20 -14.95
N ALA A 108 14.07 18.46 -14.48
CA ALA A 108 15.30 18.27 -15.23
C ALA A 108 15.02 17.48 -16.52
N ARG A 109 15.76 17.80 -17.59
CA ARG A 109 15.57 17.16 -18.91
C ARG A 109 15.69 15.63 -18.88
N TRP A 110 16.51 15.09 -17.99
CA TRP A 110 16.71 13.65 -17.83
C TRP A 110 15.61 12.99 -16.97
N ALA A 111 14.89 13.75 -16.14
CA ALA A 111 13.95 13.20 -15.18
C ALA A 111 12.68 12.69 -15.87
N ALA A 112 12.11 13.46 -16.81
CA ALA A 112 10.88 13.06 -17.50
C ALA A 112 11.02 11.74 -18.28
N PRO A 113 12.10 11.48 -19.05
CA PRO A 113 12.32 10.19 -19.69
C PRO A 113 12.47 9.02 -18.72
N VAL A 114 13.23 9.19 -17.64
CA VAL A 114 13.39 8.16 -16.60
C VAL A 114 12.04 7.83 -15.97
N LEU A 115 11.30 8.86 -15.57
CA LEU A 115 9.98 8.72 -14.97
C LEU A 115 9.01 8.04 -15.93
N LEU A 116 9.00 8.39 -17.22
CA LEU A 116 8.15 7.72 -18.23
C LEU A 116 8.38 6.21 -18.26
N GLY A 117 9.65 5.79 -18.26
CA GLY A 117 10.02 4.38 -18.15
C GLY A 117 9.49 3.72 -16.87
N LEU A 118 9.68 4.39 -15.73
CA LEU A 118 9.16 3.92 -14.43
C LEU A 118 7.63 3.81 -14.41
N LYS A 119 6.90 4.77 -15.00
CA LYS A 119 5.43 4.72 -15.11
C LYS A 119 4.96 3.51 -15.92
N ALA A 120 5.67 3.20 -17.02
CA ALA A 120 5.36 2.03 -17.82
C ALA A 120 5.59 0.72 -17.03
N ALA A 121 6.67 0.65 -16.25
CA ALA A 121 6.92 -0.47 -15.34
C ALA A 121 5.78 -0.62 -14.32
N VAL A 122 5.35 0.50 -13.72
CA VAL A 122 4.24 0.55 -12.76
C VAL A 122 2.95 -0.03 -13.34
N VAL A 123 2.56 0.36 -14.56
CA VAL A 123 1.34 -0.20 -15.19
C VAL A 123 1.43 -1.72 -15.32
N ALA A 124 2.59 -2.25 -15.74
CA ALA A 124 2.80 -3.69 -15.82
C ALA A 124 2.77 -4.38 -14.44
N LEU A 125 3.34 -3.76 -13.40
CA LEU A 125 3.35 -4.29 -12.04
C LEU A 125 1.95 -4.28 -11.39
N VAL A 126 1.19 -3.21 -11.58
CA VAL A 126 -0.21 -3.13 -11.12
C VAL A 126 -1.05 -4.18 -11.84
N LEU A 127 -0.88 -4.37 -13.15
CA LEU A 127 -1.55 -5.45 -13.89
C LEU A 127 -1.15 -6.84 -13.37
N GLN A 128 0.14 -7.05 -13.07
CA GLN A 128 0.62 -8.31 -12.50
C GLN A 128 -0.01 -8.56 -11.12
N ALA A 129 -0.12 -7.53 -10.28
CA ALA A 129 -0.76 -7.60 -8.98
C ALA A 129 -2.26 -7.89 -9.11
N LEU A 130 -2.95 -7.25 -10.06
CA LEU A 130 -4.36 -7.48 -10.37
C LEU A 130 -4.61 -8.95 -10.72
N LEU A 131 -3.88 -9.50 -11.70
CA LEU A 131 -4.06 -10.87 -12.16
C LEU A 131 -3.78 -11.89 -11.03
N ARG A 132 -2.73 -11.63 -10.25
CA ARG A 132 -2.38 -12.45 -9.10
C ARG A 132 -3.46 -12.43 -8.01
N MET A 133 -4.04 -11.26 -7.74
CA MET A 133 -5.09 -11.09 -6.73
C MET A 133 -6.42 -11.68 -7.22
N ALA A 134 -6.78 -11.46 -8.49
CA ALA A 134 -7.98 -12.02 -9.10
C ALA A 134 -8.03 -13.55 -8.97
N GLY A 135 -6.93 -14.23 -9.27
CA GLY A 135 -6.82 -15.68 -9.15
C GLY A 135 -6.91 -16.22 -7.71
N ARG A 136 -6.78 -15.36 -6.70
CA ARG A 136 -6.89 -15.72 -5.27
C ARG A 136 -8.22 -15.30 -4.65
N ALA A 137 -8.62 -14.05 -4.83
CA ALA A 137 -9.69 -13.41 -4.07
C ALA A 137 -11.02 -13.30 -4.83
N ALA A 138 -11.01 -13.27 -6.17
CA ALA A 138 -12.23 -13.17 -7.00
C ALA A 138 -12.65 -14.53 -7.59
N ARG A 139 -12.58 -15.61 -6.79
CA ARG A 139 -12.95 -16.96 -7.24
C ARG A 139 -14.46 -17.15 -7.26
N GLY A 140 -14.95 -17.92 -8.23
CA GLY A 140 -16.36 -18.24 -8.39
C GLY A 140 -17.22 -17.06 -8.84
N ARG A 141 -18.52 -17.31 -9.03
CA ARG A 141 -19.45 -16.32 -9.59
C ARG A 141 -19.65 -15.13 -8.66
N ALA A 142 -19.80 -15.37 -7.36
CA ALA A 142 -20.02 -14.31 -6.36
C ALA A 142 -18.82 -13.36 -6.26
N GLY A 143 -17.59 -13.90 -6.16
CA GLY A 143 -16.37 -13.09 -6.11
C GLY A 143 -16.16 -12.28 -7.40
N ALA A 144 -16.41 -12.88 -8.57
CA ALA A 144 -16.34 -12.16 -9.84
C ALA A 144 -17.35 -11.00 -9.92
N ILE A 145 -18.60 -11.23 -9.49
CA ILE A 145 -19.63 -10.18 -9.45
C ILE A 145 -19.21 -9.04 -8.52
N ALA A 146 -18.72 -9.35 -7.31
CA ALA A 146 -18.25 -8.33 -6.37
C ALA A 146 -17.10 -7.50 -6.95
N ALA A 147 -16.13 -8.14 -7.61
CA ALA A 147 -15.03 -7.45 -8.29
C ALA A 147 -15.53 -6.54 -9.43
N ILE A 148 -16.44 -7.03 -10.29
CA ILE A 148 -16.99 -6.25 -11.40
C ILE A 148 -17.79 -5.06 -10.87
N LEU A 149 -18.65 -5.25 -9.87
CA LEU A 149 -19.44 -4.16 -9.29
C LEU A 149 -18.55 -3.10 -8.64
N ALA A 150 -17.49 -3.51 -7.92
CA ALA A 150 -16.53 -2.58 -7.33
C ALA A 150 -15.76 -1.78 -8.40
N PHE A 151 -15.33 -2.46 -9.48
CA PHE A 151 -14.71 -1.80 -10.64
C PHE A 151 -15.66 -0.77 -11.25
N LEU A 152 -16.89 -1.17 -11.56
CA LEU A 152 -17.87 -0.28 -12.20
C LEU A 152 -18.22 0.91 -11.31
N ALA A 153 -18.40 0.69 -10.01
CA ALA A 153 -18.69 1.76 -9.06
C ALA A 153 -17.55 2.80 -9.03
N LEU A 154 -16.29 2.39 -8.95
CA LEU A 154 -15.18 3.33 -8.85
C LEU A 154 -14.79 3.98 -10.18
N SER A 155 -14.89 3.24 -11.29
CA SER A 155 -14.51 3.74 -12.61
C SER A 155 -15.59 4.63 -13.23
N PHE A 156 -16.88 4.35 -12.95
CA PHE A 156 -17.99 4.99 -13.65
C PHE A 156 -18.89 5.85 -12.76
N THR A 157 -18.61 5.97 -11.46
CA THR A 157 -19.41 6.79 -10.54
C THR A 157 -18.56 7.60 -9.56
N VAL A 158 -19.18 8.55 -8.87
CA VAL A 158 -18.57 9.33 -7.78
C VAL A 158 -18.58 8.60 -6.42
N THR A 159 -18.85 7.30 -6.41
CA THR A 159 -18.95 6.52 -5.16
C THR A 159 -17.63 6.53 -4.41
N PRO A 160 -17.62 6.90 -3.12
CA PRO A 160 -16.41 6.85 -2.30
C PRO A 160 -15.91 5.42 -2.12
N PHE A 161 -14.60 5.19 -2.25
CA PHE A 161 -13.98 3.89 -1.98
C PHE A 161 -14.41 3.23 -0.66
N PRO A 162 -14.49 3.94 0.50
CA PRO A 162 -14.93 3.31 1.74
C PRO A 162 -16.34 2.72 1.65
N VAL A 163 -17.24 3.36 0.88
CA VAL A 163 -18.60 2.86 0.67
C VAL A 163 -18.58 1.55 -0.11
N VAL A 164 -17.74 1.44 -1.16
CA VAL A 164 -17.60 0.20 -1.94
C VAL A 164 -17.14 -0.96 -1.05
N ILE A 165 -16.13 -0.73 -0.20
CA ILE A 165 -15.62 -1.75 0.73
C ILE A 165 -16.67 -2.12 1.79
N LEU A 166 -17.38 -1.15 2.36
CA LEU A 166 -18.43 -1.41 3.35
C LEU A 166 -19.60 -2.20 2.76
N VAL A 167 -20.05 -1.85 1.55
CA VAL A 167 -21.11 -2.57 0.84
C VAL A 167 -20.67 -4.00 0.51
N ALA A 168 -19.43 -4.19 0.04
CA ALA A 168 -18.89 -5.53 -0.21
C ALA A 168 -18.83 -6.37 1.07
N GLY A 169 -18.35 -5.79 2.17
CA GLY A 169 -18.31 -6.46 3.47
C GLY A 169 -19.70 -6.83 3.98
N LEU A 170 -20.67 -5.93 3.88
CA LEU A 170 -22.06 -6.20 4.27
C LEU A 170 -22.70 -7.28 3.39
N ALA A 171 -22.50 -7.23 2.08
CA ALA A 171 -22.98 -8.24 1.16
C ALA A 171 -22.37 -9.61 1.46
N GLY A 172 -21.06 -9.68 1.72
CA GLY A 172 -20.40 -10.91 2.15
C GLY A 172 -20.85 -11.41 3.52
N TRP A 173 -21.19 -10.51 4.45
CA TRP A 173 -21.73 -10.88 5.75
C TRP A 173 -23.14 -11.50 5.65
N LEU A 174 -23.96 -10.99 4.73
CA LEU A 174 -25.34 -11.45 4.50
C LEU A 174 -25.42 -12.71 3.62
N PHE A 175 -24.63 -12.76 2.55
CA PHE A 175 -24.75 -13.74 1.46
C PHE A 175 -23.52 -14.62 1.28
N GLY A 176 -22.41 -14.34 1.97
CA GLY A 176 -21.18 -15.10 1.83
C GLY A 176 -21.31 -16.49 2.45
N ALA A 177 -21.00 -17.51 1.65
CA ALA A 177 -20.69 -18.83 2.19
C ALA A 177 -19.34 -18.73 2.91
N GLY A 178 -19.38 -18.65 4.24
CA GLY A 178 -18.17 -18.75 5.04
C GLY A 178 -17.69 -20.19 4.98
N ASP A 179 -16.77 -20.50 4.08
CA ASP A 179 -15.94 -21.70 4.24
C ASP A 179 -15.12 -21.45 5.50
N GLY A 180 -15.64 -21.94 6.63
CA GLY A 180 -15.03 -21.80 7.93
C GLY A 180 -13.64 -22.42 7.85
N VAL A 181 -12.61 -21.59 7.84
CA VAL A 181 -11.25 -22.09 7.96
C VAL A 181 -11.14 -22.62 9.39
N VAL A 182 -11.27 -23.94 9.54
CA VAL A 182 -11.00 -24.65 10.78
C VAL A 182 -9.51 -24.50 11.03
N VAL A 183 -9.14 -23.64 11.96
CA VAL A 183 -7.78 -23.54 12.48
C VAL A 183 -7.77 -24.10 13.89
N ASP A 184 -6.74 -24.90 14.15
CA ASP A 184 -6.45 -25.49 15.43
C ASP A 184 -6.44 -24.43 16.56
N GLN A 185 -6.81 -24.84 17.78
CA GLN A 185 -6.94 -23.96 18.94
C GLN A 185 -5.57 -23.38 19.31
N ALA A 186 -5.20 -22.24 18.73
CA ALA A 186 -3.99 -21.55 19.09
C ALA A 186 -4.13 -20.86 20.46
N GLU A 187 -3.02 -20.71 21.17
CA GLU A 187 -2.93 -19.98 22.44
C GLU A 187 -3.52 -18.57 22.29
N THR A 188 -4.72 -18.37 22.83
CA THR A 188 -5.34 -17.04 22.92
C THR A 188 -4.38 -16.11 23.66
N PRO A 189 -3.94 -14.98 23.07
CA PRO A 189 -3.08 -14.04 23.77
C PRO A 189 -3.77 -13.59 25.06
N PRO A 190 -3.04 -13.50 26.19
CA PRO A 190 -3.65 -13.12 27.46
C PRO A 190 -4.28 -11.72 27.35
N LEU A 191 -5.56 -11.61 27.74
CA LEU A 191 -6.33 -10.36 27.78
C LEU A 191 -5.74 -9.29 28.73
N LYS A 192 -4.85 -9.70 29.64
CA LYS A 192 -4.27 -8.83 30.65
C LYS A 192 -3.39 -7.75 29.99
N GLY A 193 -3.84 -6.51 30.09
CA GLY A 193 -3.11 -5.35 29.55
C GLY A 193 -3.47 -4.97 28.11
N ALA A 194 -4.32 -5.76 27.41
CA ALA A 194 -4.75 -5.44 26.04
C ALA A 194 -5.49 -4.09 25.96
N GLY A 195 -6.36 -3.78 26.94
CA GLY A 195 -7.05 -2.49 26.99
C GLY A 195 -6.11 -1.30 27.21
N ARG A 196 -5.08 -1.46 28.05
CA ARG A 196 -4.05 -0.42 28.24
C ARG A 196 -3.18 -0.25 27.00
N ALA A 197 -2.77 -1.35 26.36
CA ALA A 197 -2.04 -1.31 25.10
C ALA A 197 -2.88 -0.62 24.01
N ALA A 198 -4.18 -0.93 23.93
CA ALA A 198 -5.10 -0.29 23.00
C ALA A 198 -5.16 1.23 23.23
N LEU A 199 -5.35 1.67 24.47
CA LEU A 199 -5.42 3.09 24.80
C LEU A 199 -4.12 3.82 24.45
N VAL A 200 -2.97 3.22 24.79
CA VAL A 200 -1.65 3.82 24.50
C VAL A 200 -1.40 3.91 23.00
N CYS A 201 -1.67 2.84 22.24
CA CYS A 201 -1.47 2.84 20.80
C CYS A 201 -2.46 3.78 20.09
N LEU A 202 -3.70 3.84 20.55
CA LEU A 202 -4.71 4.76 20.02
C LEU A 202 -4.33 6.22 20.29
N ALA A 203 -3.88 6.53 21.51
CA ALA A 203 -3.39 7.87 21.86
C ALA A 203 -2.13 8.25 21.07
N ALA A 204 -1.19 7.30 20.88
CA ALA A 204 0.01 7.53 20.08
C ALA A 204 -0.34 7.78 18.59
N TRP A 205 -1.25 7.00 18.03
CA TRP A 205 -1.67 7.16 16.64
C TRP A 205 -2.46 8.46 16.44
N LEU A 206 -3.57 8.63 17.16
CA LEU A 206 -4.50 9.75 16.93
C LEU A 206 -4.05 11.06 17.57
N GLY A 207 -3.19 11.03 18.60
CA GLY A 207 -2.73 12.23 19.30
C GLY A 207 -2.14 13.29 18.38
N PRO A 208 -1.11 12.97 17.57
CA PRO A 208 -0.55 13.90 16.59
C PRO A 208 -1.56 14.37 15.54
N VAL A 209 -2.45 13.48 15.09
CA VAL A 209 -3.47 13.80 14.07
C VAL A 209 -4.49 14.80 14.62
N ILE A 210 -5.03 14.53 15.82
CA ILE A 210 -5.98 15.41 16.52
C ILE A 210 -5.33 16.74 16.86
N LEU A 211 -4.07 16.74 17.30
CA LEU A 211 -3.33 17.97 17.60
C LEU A 211 -3.21 18.88 16.38
N VAL A 212 -2.82 18.32 15.23
CA VAL A 212 -2.72 19.10 13.98
C VAL A 212 -4.09 19.54 13.49
N LEU A 213 -5.12 18.69 13.58
CA LEU A 213 -6.50 19.06 13.27
C LEU A 213 -7.01 20.21 14.16
N ALA A 214 -6.64 20.24 15.45
CA ALA A 214 -7.06 21.28 16.37
C ALA A 214 -6.36 22.62 16.12
N ILE A 215 -5.07 22.60 15.78
CA ILE A 215 -4.27 23.82 15.59
C ILE A 215 -4.41 24.38 14.16
N ALA A 216 -4.49 23.50 13.17
CA ALA A 216 -4.46 23.87 11.75
C ALA A 216 -5.44 23.01 10.90
N PRO A 217 -6.76 23.06 11.18
CA PRO A 217 -7.76 22.14 10.61
C PRO A 217 -7.85 22.15 9.08
N ARG A 218 -7.46 23.26 8.45
CA ARG A 218 -7.52 23.44 6.99
C ARG A 218 -6.20 23.13 6.27
N SER A 219 -5.11 22.95 7.01
CA SER A 219 -3.79 22.68 6.42
C SER A 219 -3.73 21.34 5.69
N ALA A 220 -2.90 21.22 4.66
CA ALA A 220 -2.63 19.92 4.03
C ALA A 220 -2.18 18.88 5.06
N LEU A 221 -1.39 19.26 6.08
CA LEU A 221 -0.93 18.34 7.12
C LEU A 221 -2.09 17.72 7.93
N ALA A 222 -3.10 18.53 8.27
CA ALA A 222 -4.33 18.04 8.92
C ALA A 222 -5.12 17.10 8.01
N GLN A 223 -5.28 17.47 6.74
CA GLN A 223 -6.00 16.66 5.75
C GLN A 223 -5.29 15.33 5.49
N ILE A 224 -3.95 15.33 5.39
CA ILE A 224 -3.12 14.12 5.30
C ILE A 224 -3.35 13.24 6.52
N GLY A 225 -3.21 13.80 7.74
CA GLY A 225 -3.41 13.04 8.98
C GLY A 225 -4.79 12.37 9.04
N ALA A 226 -5.85 13.10 8.68
CA ALA A 226 -7.22 12.58 8.66
C ALA A 226 -7.43 11.53 7.56
N ALA A 227 -7.01 11.80 6.32
CA ALA A 227 -7.23 10.91 5.18
C ALA A 227 -6.47 9.58 5.34
N PHE A 228 -5.20 9.62 5.74
CA PHE A 228 -4.40 8.41 5.93
C PHE A 228 -4.81 7.64 7.19
N SER A 229 -5.31 8.31 8.23
CA SER A 229 -5.91 7.62 9.38
C SER A 229 -7.22 6.93 9.00
N GLY A 230 -8.06 7.58 8.18
CA GLY A 230 -9.26 6.97 7.61
C GLY A 230 -8.91 5.76 6.76
N LEU A 231 -7.93 5.91 5.86
CA LEU A 231 -7.39 4.82 5.05
C LEU A 231 -6.96 3.63 5.92
N ALA A 232 -6.22 3.87 7.00
CA ALA A 232 -5.71 2.79 7.84
C ALA A 232 -6.79 1.94 8.52
N VAL A 233 -8.02 2.46 8.66
CA VAL A 233 -9.18 1.69 9.15
C VAL A 233 -9.79 0.82 8.06
N VAL A 234 -9.75 1.27 6.80
CA VAL A 234 -10.42 0.62 5.65
C VAL A 234 -9.46 -0.08 4.69
N SER A 235 -8.16 -0.09 4.99
CA SER A 235 -7.11 -0.63 4.13
C SER A 235 -7.08 -2.15 4.21
N PHE A 236 -7.95 -2.79 3.44
CA PHE A 236 -7.92 -4.22 3.16
C PHE A 236 -7.47 -4.43 1.71
N GLY A 237 -6.65 -5.45 1.45
CA GLY A 237 -6.25 -5.78 0.08
C GLY A 237 -4.90 -5.23 -0.39
N GLY A 238 -4.03 -4.85 0.54
CA GLY A 238 -2.65 -4.46 0.27
C GLY A 238 -2.49 -3.06 -0.35
N ALA A 239 -1.25 -2.74 -0.70
CA ALA A 239 -0.82 -1.39 -1.10
C ALA A 239 -1.57 -0.81 -2.30
N TYR A 240 -1.91 -1.63 -3.30
CA TYR A 240 -2.57 -1.16 -4.52
C TYR A 240 -4.03 -0.76 -4.30
N ALA A 241 -4.76 -1.46 -3.42
CA ALA A 241 -6.13 -1.08 -3.05
C ALA A 241 -6.14 0.26 -2.30
N ALA A 242 -5.22 0.40 -1.35
CA ALA A 242 -5.02 1.63 -0.60
C ALA A 242 -4.62 2.81 -1.51
N LEU A 243 -3.85 2.56 -2.57
CA LEU A 243 -3.48 3.58 -3.53
C LEU A 243 -4.67 4.10 -4.35
N ALA A 244 -5.69 3.28 -4.62
CA ALA A 244 -6.91 3.74 -5.29
C ALA A 244 -7.67 4.75 -4.44
N TYR A 245 -7.78 4.52 -3.12
CA TYR A 245 -8.34 5.48 -2.18
C TYR A 245 -7.54 6.78 -2.17
N VAL A 246 -6.21 6.67 -2.07
CA VAL A 246 -5.33 7.84 -2.05
C VAL A 246 -5.39 8.61 -3.37
N GLY A 247 -5.51 7.93 -4.51
CA GLY A 247 -5.76 8.53 -5.82
C GLY A 247 -7.05 9.33 -5.85
N GLN A 248 -8.16 8.76 -5.36
CA GLN A 248 -9.44 9.46 -5.24
C GLN A 248 -9.32 10.71 -4.35
N VAL A 249 -8.79 10.57 -3.14
CA VAL A 249 -8.63 11.70 -2.19
C VAL A 249 -7.69 12.77 -2.76
N SER A 250 -6.62 12.36 -3.44
CA SER A 250 -5.65 13.30 -4.03
C SER A 250 -6.27 14.10 -5.18
N GLY A 251 -7.18 13.49 -5.96
CA GLY A 251 -7.95 14.18 -6.98
C GLY A 251 -8.96 15.16 -6.37
N GLU A 252 -9.70 14.74 -5.34
CA GLU A 252 -10.71 15.57 -4.65
C GLU A 252 -10.08 16.78 -3.93
N LEU A 253 -8.92 16.60 -3.31
CA LEU A 253 -8.20 17.66 -2.57
C LEU A 253 -7.15 18.39 -3.42
N GLY A 254 -6.97 18.00 -4.68
CA GLY A 254 -5.99 18.61 -5.58
C GLY A 254 -4.52 18.44 -5.17
N TRP A 255 -4.21 17.39 -4.40
CA TRP A 255 -2.86 17.15 -3.88
C TRP A 255 -1.85 16.86 -4.98
N LEU A 256 -2.17 15.91 -5.86
CA LEU A 256 -1.29 15.42 -6.92
C LEU A 256 -2.07 15.27 -8.22
N THR A 257 -1.42 15.53 -9.35
CA THR A 257 -1.97 15.14 -10.65
C THR A 257 -1.83 13.62 -10.87
N PRO A 258 -2.61 13.02 -11.79
CA PRO A 258 -2.49 11.60 -12.13
C PRO A 258 -1.06 11.19 -12.52
N GLY A 259 -0.37 12.06 -13.27
CA GLY A 259 1.02 11.86 -13.66
C GLY A 259 1.99 11.84 -12.47
N GLN A 260 1.77 12.71 -11.47
CA GLN A 260 2.59 12.74 -10.25
C GLN A 260 2.33 11.52 -9.36
N MET A 261 1.09 11.03 -9.30
CA MET A 261 0.77 9.79 -8.59
C MET A 261 1.53 8.60 -9.19
N LEU A 262 1.57 8.53 -10.53
CA LEU A 262 2.36 7.54 -11.27
C LEU A 262 3.87 7.71 -11.05
N ASP A 263 4.39 8.94 -11.00
CA ASP A 263 5.79 9.22 -10.66
C ASP A 263 6.12 8.67 -9.28
N GLY A 264 5.30 9.01 -8.27
CA GLY A 264 5.47 8.58 -6.89
C GLY A 264 5.46 7.06 -6.76
N LEU A 265 4.54 6.38 -7.44
CA LEU A 265 4.50 4.92 -7.44
C LEU A 265 5.74 4.32 -8.12
N GLY A 266 6.20 4.90 -9.23
CA GLY A 266 7.41 4.47 -9.93
C GLY A 266 8.65 4.60 -9.06
N LEU A 267 8.77 5.69 -8.31
CA LEU A 267 9.82 5.90 -7.31
C LEU A 267 9.72 4.89 -6.16
N ALA A 268 8.52 4.62 -5.65
CA ALA A 268 8.30 3.69 -4.54
C ALA A 268 8.71 2.25 -4.89
N GLU A 269 8.49 1.80 -6.12
CA GLU A 269 8.94 0.48 -6.60
C GLU A 269 10.48 0.34 -6.65
N THR A 270 11.22 1.46 -6.59
CA THR A 270 12.69 1.47 -6.50
C THR A 270 13.23 1.41 -5.07
N THR A 271 12.35 1.57 -4.08
CA THR A 271 12.73 1.64 -2.65
C THR A 271 12.60 0.28 -1.95
N PRO A 272 13.44 0.01 -0.93
CA PRO A 272 13.21 -1.13 -0.06
C PRO A 272 12.01 -0.88 0.84
N GLY A 273 11.30 -1.94 1.21
CA GLY A 273 10.18 -1.85 2.14
C GLY A 273 8.82 -1.75 1.45
N PRO A 274 7.74 -1.60 2.23
CA PRO A 274 6.38 -1.75 1.73
C PRO A 274 6.01 -0.75 0.64
N LEU A 275 5.33 -1.21 -0.40
CA LEU A 275 4.88 -0.34 -1.50
C LEU A 275 3.99 0.82 -1.02
N VAL A 276 3.28 0.65 0.11
CA VAL A 276 2.52 1.74 0.76
C VAL A 276 3.39 2.95 1.13
N LEU A 277 4.73 2.84 1.10
CA LEU A 277 5.63 3.99 1.26
C LEU A 277 5.44 5.06 0.17
N VAL A 278 4.81 4.75 -0.97
CA VAL A 278 4.35 5.78 -1.93
C VAL A 278 3.53 6.88 -1.26
N PHE A 279 2.84 6.58 -0.16
CA PHE A 279 2.07 7.56 0.62
C PHE A 279 2.93 8.65 1.25
N VAL A 280 4.20 8.34 1.55
CA VAL A 280 5.18 9.35 1.99
C VAL A 280 5.36 10.40 0.91
N PHE A 281 5.49 10.00 -0.36
CA PHE A 281 5.59 10.93 -1.47
C PHE A 281 4.31 11.74 -1.66
N VAL A 282 3.14 11.10 -1.55
CA VAL A 282 1.85 11.80 -1.63
C VAL A 282 1.76 12.88 -0.56
N GLY A 283 2.02 12.54 0.71
CA GLY A 283 2.01 13.49 1.81
C GLY A 283 3.07 14.59 1.66
N PHE A 284 4.25 14.23 1.16
CA PHE A 284 5.35 15.17 0.94
C PHE A 284 5.00 16.20 -0.14
N VAL A 285 4.56 15.75 -1.31
CA VAL A 285 4.21 16.63 -2.44
C VAL A 285 2.97 17.47 -2.12
N ALA A 286 1.97 16.89 -1.46
CA ALA A 286 0.77 17.62 -1.02
C ALA A 286 1.15 18.79 -0.08
N ALA A 287 1.94 18.51 0.97
CA ALA A 287 2.36 19.55 1.91
C ALA A 287 3.37 20.54 1.30
N TRP A 288 4.23 20.11 0.38
CA TRP A 288 5.11 21.00 -0.38
C TRP A 288 4.34 22.05 -1.19
N ARG A 289 3.24 21.64 -1.82
CA ARG A 289 2.42 22.51 -2.69
C ARG A 289 1.53 23.48 -1.90
N ASP A 290 1.02 23.04 -0.76
CA ASP A 290 0.12 23.84 0.10
C ASP A 290 0.90 24.86 0.96
N ALA A 291 2.14 24.56 1.31
CA ALA A 291 2.93 25.37 2.22
C ALA A 291 3.38 26.72 1.62
N ASP A 292 3.50 27.72 2.50
CA ASP A 292 4.23 28.94 2.20
C ASP A 292 5.65 28.60 1.70
N PRO A 293 6.16 29.25 0.64
CA PRO A 293 7.50 28.99 0.10
C PRO A 293 8.62 28.99 1.15
N ALA A 294 8.51 29.82 2.19
CA ALA A 294 9.49 29.89 3.29
C ALA A 294 9.49 28.64 4.19
N LEU A 295 8.37 27.92 4.25
CA LEU A 295 8.16 26.73 5.08
C LEU A 295 7.99 25.44 4.25
N ALA A 296 8.16 25.49 2.93
CA ALA A 296 7.88 24.38 2.04
C ALA A 296 8.65 23.10 2.41
N TRP A 297 9.95 23.21 2.70
CA TRP A 297 10.79 22.07 3.10
C TRP A 297 10.35 21.39 4.41
N PRO A 298 10.25 22.10 5.55
CA PRO A 298 9.80 21.47 6.78
C PRO A 298 8.38 20.94 6.67
N MET A 299 7.47 21.64 5.96
CA MET A 299 6.10 21.15 5.76
C MET A 299 6.06 19.90 4.89
N ALA A 300 6.85 19.81 3.83
CA ALA A 300 6.91 18.63 2.98
C ALA A 300 7.42 17.41 3.75
N VAL A 301 8.50 17.57 4.53
CA VAL A 301 8.99 16.50 5.40
C VAL A 301 7.93 16.07 6.41
N LEU A 302 7.27 17.03 7.08
CA LEU A 302 6.18 16.74 8.01
C LEU A 302 4.99 16.05 7.33
N GLY A 303 4.64 16.43 6.10
CA GLY A 303 3.59 15.80 5.31
C GLY A 303 3.91 14.33 5.02
N GLY A 304 5.13 14.04 4.58
CA GLY A 304 5.59 12.67 4.36
C GLY A 304 5.65 11.85 5.65
N LEU A 305 6.12 12.43 6.75
CA LEU A 305 6.15 11.79 8.07
C LEU A 305 4.75 11.53 8.63
N MET A 306 3.82 12.47 8.46
CA MET A 306 2.42 12.32 8.87
C MET A 306 1.74 11.20 8.09
N ALA A 307 1.94 11.14 6.77
CA ALA A 307 1.42 10.05 5.94
C ALA A 307 1.98 8.68 6.38
N ALA A 308 3.29 8.60 6.64
CA ALA A 308 3.91 7.38 7.17
C ALA A 308 3.33 7.00 8.54
N TRP A 309 3.25 7.95 9.47
CA TRP A 309 2.75 7.74 10.81
C TRP A 309 1.31 7.22 10.80
N ALA A 310 0.41 7.93 10.10
CA ALA A 310 -1.00 7.57 10.00
C ALA A 310 -1.23 6.22 9.30
N THR A 311 -0.31 5.81 8.41
CA THR A 311 -0.37 4.51 7.73
C THR A 311 0.12 3.34 8.60
N PHE A 312 1.24 3.51 9.32
CA PHE A 312 1.91 2.40 10.01
C PHE A 312 1.64 2.33 11.52
N ALA A 313 1.34 3.44 12.19
CA ALA A 313 1.02 3.45 13.62
C ALA A 313 -0.17 2.52 14.00
N PRO A 314 -1.25 2.43 13.20
CA PRO A 314 -2.41 1.58 13.52
C PRO A 314 -2.06 0.10 13.61
N SER A 315 -1.09 -0.36 12.84
CA SER A 315 -0.62 -1.75 12.91
C SER A 315 -0.15 -2.15 14.31
N PHE A 316 0.48 -1.24 15.08
CA PHE A 316 0.90 -1.55 16.45
C PHE A 316 -0.28 -1.73 17.39
N LEU A 317 -1.36 -0.94 17.20
CA LEU A 317 -2.62 -1.13 17.92
C LEU A 317 -3.18 -2.53 17.65
N TRP A 318 -3.24 -2.93 16.37
CA TRP A 318 -3.76 -4.22 15.97
C TRP A 318 -2.92 -5.40 16.49
N ILE A 319 -1.59 -5.29 16.45
CA ILE A 319 -0.72 -6.35 16.95
C ILE A 319 -0.73 -6.46 18.47
N PHE A 320 -0.62 -5.35 19.20
CA PHE A 320 -0.50 -5.40 20.67
C PHE A 320 -1.84 -5.57 21.39
N ALA A 321 -2.97 -5.21 20.76
CA ALA A 321 -4.29 -5.27 21.39
C ALA A 321 -5.34 -6.04 20.59
N GLY A 322 -5.16 -6.26 19.28
CA GLY A 322 -6.19 -6.83 18.41
C GLY A 322 -6.36 -8.35 18.52
N GLY A 323 -5.39 -9.07 19.09
CA GLY A 323 -5.40 -10.54 19.21
C GLY A 323 -6.73 -11.13 19.74
N PRO A 324 -7.18 -10.75 20.95
CA PRO A 324 -8.40 -11.32 21.54
C PRO A 324 -9.71 -10.97 20.82
N VAL A 325 -9.74 -9.89 20.02
CA VAL A 325 -10.92 -9.49 19.24
C VAL A 325 -10.98 -10.29 17.95
N LEU A 326 -9.86 -10.43 17.25
CA LEU A 326 -9.79 -11.14 15.98
C LEU A 326 -10.08 -12.64 16.12
N GLU A 327 -9.66 -13.25 17.22
CA GLU A 327 -9.89 -14.66 17.49
C GLU A 327 -11.39 -14.97 17.66
N ARG A 328 -12.15 -14.05 18.28
CA ARG A 328 -13.62 -14.15 18.35
C ARG A 328 -14.27 -13.93 16.99
N LEU A 329 -13.73 -13.02 16.17
CA LEU A 329 -14.26 -12.70 14.85
C LEU A 329 -14.03 -13.84 13.84
N ARG A 330 -12.91 -14.57 13.96
CA ARG A 330 -12.54 -15.71 13.11
C ARG A 330 -13.47 -16.91 13.18
N GLY A 331 -14.11 -17.15 14.33
CA GLY A 331 -15.01 -18.30 14.53
C GLY A 331 -16.36 -18.18 13.81
N HIS A 332 -16.67 -17.04 13.19
CA HIS A 332 -17.99 -16.76 12.62
C HIS A 332 -17.97 -16.82 11.08
N ALA A 333 -18.75 -17.74 10.51
CA ALA A 333 -18.88 -17.92 9.06
C ALA A 333 -19.25 -16.62 8.32
N ARG A 334 -20.09 -15.78 8.92
CA ARG A 334 -20.48 -14.48 8.34
C ARG A 334 -19.30 -13.50 8.24
N THR A 335 -18.39 -13.49 9.21
CA THR A 335 -17.20 -12.64 9.18
C THR A 335 -16.22 -13.11 8.10
N ALA A 336 -16.05 -14.42 7.96
CA ALA A 336 -15.26 -15.00 6.87
C ALA A 336 -15.86 -14.65 5.50
N GLY A 337 -17.19 -14.73 5.35
CA GLY A 337 -17.90 -14.29 4.15
C GLY A 337 -17.69 -12.81 3.84
N ALA A 338 -17.78 -11.93 4.85
CA ALA A 338 -17.53 -10.50 4.71
C ALA A 338 -16.12 -10.21 4.18
N LEU A 339 -15.10 -10.81 4.78
CA LEU A 339 -13.70 -10.63 4.40
C LEU A 339 -13.40 -11.18 3.00
N SER A 340 -14.01 -12.31 2.64
CA SER A 340 -13.90 -12.88 1.29
C SER A 340 -14.44 -11.92 0.23
N TRP A 341 -15.61 -11.33 0.45
CA TRP A 341 -16.20 -10.36 -0.49
C TRP A 341 -15.43 -9.04 -0.53
N VAL A 342 -14.89 -8.56 0.59
CA VAL A 342 -13.97 -7.41 0.60
C VAL A 342 -12.73 -7.71 -0.26
N GLY A 343 -12.12 -8.88 -0.10
CA GLY A 343 -10.99 -9.32 -0.93
C GLY A 343 -11.35 -9.39 -2.42
N ALA A 344 -12.56 -9.83 -2.77
CA ALA A 344 -13.04 -9.84 -4.13
C ALA A 344 -13.26 -8.42 -4.68
N ALA A 345 -13.89 -7.53 -3.92
CA ALA A 345 -14.10 -6.13 -4.31
C ALA A 345 -12.78 -5.40 -4.54
N VAL A 346 -11.76 -5.65 -3.71
CA VAL A 346 -10.40 -5.14 -3.87
C VAL A 346 -9.83 -5.45 -5.27
N VAL A 347 -10.13 -6.62 -5.85
CA VAL A 347 -9.70 -6.93 -7.23
C VAL A 347 -10.28 -5.91 -8.22
N GLY A 348 -11.55 -5.56 -8.07
CA GLY A 348 -12.20 -4.51 -8.85
C GLY A 348 -11.60 -3.12 -8.63
N VAL A 349 -11.24 -2.81 -7.37
CA VAL A 349 -10.54 -1.56 -7.03
C VAL A 349 -9.20 -1.47 -7.75
N ILE A 350 -8.38 -2.52 -7.69
CA ILE A 350 -7.08 -2.56 -8.36
C ILE A 350 -7.27 -2.46 -9.88
N ALA A 351 -8.30 -3.09 -10.45
CA ALA A 351 -8.63 -2.96 -11.87
C ALA A 351 -8.99 -1.53 -12.25
N SER A 352 -9.76 -0.83 -11.40
CA SER A 352 -10.13 0.57 -11.61
C SER A 352 -8.90 1.47 -11.61
N LEU A 353 -7.99 1.24 -10.66
CA LEU A 353 -6.72 1.96 -10.59
C LEU A 353 -5.82 1.67 -11.81
N ALA A 354 -5.73 0.41 -12.24
CA ALA A 354 -4.95 0.00 -13.40
C ALA A 354 -5.47 0.68 -14.68
N ALA A 355 -6.79 0.71 -14.88
CA ALA A 355 -7.42 1.38 -16.01
C ALA A 355 -7.16 2.89 -15.98
N TRP A 356 -7.33 3.51 -14.81
CA TRP A 356 -7.07 4.94 -14.61
C TRP A 356 -5.62 5.30 -14.93
N PHE A 357 -4.65 4.52 -14.45
CA PHE A 357 -3.24 4.72 -14.76
C PHE A 357 -2.90 4.50 -16.22
N ALA A 358 -3.45 3.45 -16.85
CA ALA A 358 -3.23 3.17 -18.27
C ALA A 358 -3.73 4.33 -19.13
N VAL A 359 -4.92 4.88 -18.83
CA VAL A 359 -5.48 6.02 -19.56
C VAL A 359 -4.58 7.26 -19.42
N HIS A 360 -4.18 7.62 -18.20
CA HIS A 360 -3.37 8.82 -17.96
C HIS A 360 -1.90 8.69 -18.38
N LEU A 361 -1.43 7.46 -18.65
CA LEU A 361 -0.10 7.22 -19.19
C LEU A 361 -0.09 7.17 -20.72
N LEU A 362 -1.08 6.48 -21.32
CA LEU A 362 -1.09 6.21 -22.75
C LEU A 362 -1.66 7.38 -23.56
N PHE A 363 -2.52 8.22 -22.98
CA PHE A 363 -3.16 9.32 -23.68
C PHE A 363 -2.73 10.65 -23.06
N ARG A 364 -2.35 11.61 -23.91
CA ARG A 364 -1.91 12.94 -23.45
C ARG A 364 -3.08 13.82 -23.02
N THR A 365 -4.24 13.63 -23.65
CA THR A 365 -5.45 14.41 -23.38
C THR A 365 -6.65 13.49 -23.21
N GLY A 366 -7.61 13.96 -22.42
CA GLY A 366 -8.85 13.27 -22.15
C GLY A 366 -9.82 14.20 -21.44
N ASN A 367 -11.11 13.92 -21.58
CA ASN A 367 -12.17 14.67 -20.94
C ASN A 367 -12.85 13.80 -19.89
N GLU A 368 -13.26 14.40 -18.78
CA GLU A 368 -14.20 13.76 -17.87
C GLU A 368 -15.63 14.02 -18.36
N ALA A 369 -16.31 12.97 -18.78
CA ALA A 369 -17.74 13.01 -19.04
C ALA A 369 -18.47 12.76 -17.71
N ALA A 370 -19.32 13.69 -17.29
CA ALA A 370 -20.09 13.57 -16.05
C ALA A 370 -21.58 13.77 -16.30
N TRP A 371 -22.39 12.80 -15.86
CA TRP A 371 -23.86 12.83 -15.93
C TRP A 371 -24.45 12.40 -14.58
N GLY A 372 -24.74 13.39 -13.73
CA GLY A 372 -25.23 13.14 -12.37
C GLY A 372 -24.18 12.37 -11.54
N PRO A 373 -24.52 11.22 -10.94
CA PRO A 373 -23.56 10.42 -10.18
C PRO A 373 -22.56 9.65 -11.04
N PHE A 374 -22.78 9.58 -12.37
CA PHE A 374 -21.91 8.87 -13.29
C PHE A 374 -20.79 9.77 -13.80
N ARG A 375 -19.56 9.29 -13.77
CA ARG A 375 -18.37 9.96 -14.31
C ARG A 375 -17.55 8.96 -15.09
N ALA A 376 -16.99 9.33 -16.24
CA ALA A 376 -16.09 8.48 -16.99
C ALA A 376 -14.95 9.31 -17.58
N THR A 377 -13.71 8.86 -17.38
CA THR A 377 -12.56 9.43 -18.09
C THR A 377 -12.56 8.89 -19.52
N VAL A 378 -12.85 9.77 -20.49
CA VAL A 378 -12.85 9.43 -21.92
C VAL A 378 -11.55 9.96 -22.52
N PRO A 379 -10.58 9.09 -22.87
CA PRO A 379 -9.36 9.53 -23.53
C PRO A 379 -9.66 10.03 -24.94
N ASP A 380 -8.92 11.05 -25.37
CA ASP A 380 -8.86 11.41 -26.78
C ASP A 380 -7.97 10.41 -27.51
N LEU A 381 -8.57 9.57 -28.37
CA LEU A 381 -7.85 8.52 -29.10
C LEU A 381 -6.76 9.07 -30.02
N ALA A 382 -6.89 10.31 -30.49
CA ALA A 382 -5.87 10.96 -31.32
C ALA A 382 -4.62 11.36 -30.50
N SER A 383 -4.74 11.42 -29.17
CA SER A 383 -3.67 11.82 -28.26
C SER A 383 -2.81 10.67 -27.74
N LEU A 384 -2.98 9.46 -28.32
CA LEU A 384 -2.20 8.28 -27.96
C LEU A 384 -0.70 8.56 -28.10
N ASP A 385 0.06 8.29 -27.05
CA ASP A 385 1.51 8.44 -27.02
C ASP A 385 2.19 7.10 -27.43
N PRO A 386 2.80 7.03 -28.63
CA PRO A 386 3.41 5.79 -29.10
C PRO A 386 4.61 5.35 -28.26
N ALA A 387 5.34 6.31 -27.67
CA ALA A 387 6.49 6.02 -26.81
C ALA A 387 6.02 5.37 -25.50
N ALA A 388 4.99 5.94 -24.86
CA ALA A 388 4.39 5.36 -23.67
C ALA A 388 3.82 3.96 -23.95
N MET A 389 3.12 3.78 -25.07
CA MET A 389 2.58 2.48 -25.48
C MET A 389 3.68 1.44 -25.70
N GLY A 390 4.77 1.81 -26.40
CA GLY A 390 5.92 0.93 -26.62
C GLY A 390 6.61 0.53 -25.32
N LEU A 391 6.79 1.46 -24.39
CA LEU A 391 7.37 1.19 -23.07
C LEU A 391 6.46 0.30 -22.22
N VAL A 392 5.14 0.49 -22.25
CA VAL A 392 4.19 -0.38 -21.52
C VAL A 392 4.20 -1.79 -22.10
N ALA A 393 4.23 -1.94 -23.43
CA ALA A 393 4.34 -3.24 -24.08
C ALA A 393 5.65 -3.95 -23.71
N LEU A 394 6.78 -3.23 -23.72
CA LEU A 394 8.07 -3.73 -23.26
C LEU A 394 7.98 -4.17 -21.79
N ALA A 395 7.50 -3.32 -20.89
CA ALA A 395 7.37 -3.63 -19.47
C ALA A 395 6.51 -4.88 -19.23
N CYS A 396 5.40 -5.03 -19.96
CA CYS A 396 4.56 -6.22 -19.90
C CYS A 396 5.31 -7.48 -20.37
N GLY A 397 6.03 -7.41 -21.50
CA GLY A 397 6.86 -8.51 -21.99
C GLY A 397 7.93 -8.93 -20.98
N LEU A 398 8.66 -7.96 -20.42
CA LEU A 398 9.67 -8.20 -19.39
C LEU A 398 9.07 -8.81 -18.12
N THR A 399 7.87 -8.37 -17.73
CA THR A 399 7.19 -8.81 -16.50
C THR A 399 6.54 -10.20 -16.63
N PHE A 400 5.85 -10.47 -17.74
CA PHE A 400 5.04 -11.68 -17.89
C PHE A 400 5.76 -12.79 -18.66
N ALA A 401 6.49 -12.45 -19.73
CA ALA A 401 7.19 -13.45 -20.53
C ALA A 401 8.56 -13.78 -19.92
N LEU A 402 9.37 -12.76 -19.59
CA LEU A 402 10.72 -12.96 -19.04
C LEU A 402 10.74 -13.06 -17.51
N ARG A 403 9.65 -12.68 -16.83
CA ARG A 403 9.50 -12.73 -15.35
C ARG A 403 10.68 -12.07 -14.63
N LEU A 404 11.14 -10.94 -15.17
CA LEU A 404 12.26 -10.19 -14.59
C LEU A 404 11.94 -9.78 -13.14
N PRO A 405 12.92 -9.87 -12.22
CA PRO A 405 12.78 -9.33 -10.87
C PRO A 405 12.47 -7.83 -10.91
N ILE A 406 11.67 -7.35 -9.96
CA ILE A 406 11.16 -5.96 -9.93
C ILE A 406 12.29 -4.92 -10.05
N LEU A 407 13.39 -5.10 -9.32
CA LEU A 407 14.54 -4.18 -9.39
C LEU A 407 15.18 -4.14 -10.79
N ALA A 408 15.30 -5.30 -11.44
CA ALA A 408 15.84 -5.37 -12.79
C ALA A 408 14.87 -4.73 -13.80
N LEU A 409 13.56 -4.98 -13.64
CA LEU A 409 12.53 -4.34 -14.45
C LEU A 409 12.60 -2.81 -14.34
N VAL A 410 12.62 -2.28 -13.11
CA VAL A 410 12.72 -0.84 -12.83
C VAL A 410 13.97 -0.23 -13.48
N ALA A 411 15.14 -0.87 -13.32
CA ALA A 411 16.39 -0.37 -13.89
C ALA A 411 16.36 -0.38 -15.43
N VAL A 412 15.92 -1.49 -16.04
CA VAL A 412 15.81 -1.61 -17.50
C VAL A 412 14.82 -0.60 -18.05
N MET A 413 13.68 -0.41 -17.39
CA MET A 413 12.67 0.53 -17.84
C MET A 413 13.09 2.00 -17.70
N ALA A 414 13.82 2.36 -16.65
CA ALA A 414 14.42 3.68 -16.51
C ALA A 414 15.41 3.99 -17.66
N LEU A 415 16.26 3.02 -18.02
CA LEU A 415 17.17 3.13 -19.16
C LEU A 415 16.41 3.18 -20.51
N ALA A 416 15.37 2.37 -20.68
CA ALA A 416 14.55 2.35 -21.87
C ALA A 416 13.81 3.68 -22.08
N GLY A 417 13.34 4.32 -21.01
CA GLY A 417 12.75 5.65 -21.05
C GLY A 417 13.74 6.70 -21.56
N MET A 418 14.97 6.70 -21.05
CA MET A 418 16.04 7.57 -21.55
C MET A 418 16.40 7.30 -23.02
N ALA A 419 16.52 6.04 -23.41
CA ALA A 419 16.81 5.65 -24.79
C ALA A 419 15.70 6.09 -25.76
N CYS A 420 14.45 5.93 -25.36
CA CYS A 420 13.30 6.37 -26.14
C CYS A 420 13.32 7.89 -26.37
N SER A 421 13.62 8.68 -25.33
CA SER A 421 13.78 10.13 -25.46
C SER A 421 14.96 10.52 -26.36
N ALA A 422 16.05 9.77 -26.37
CA ALA A 422 17.19 10.06 -27.25
C ALA A 422 16.89 9.75 -28.73
N LEU A 423 16.03 8.77 -29.00
CA LEU A 423 15.67 8.33 -30.36
C LEU A 423 14.51 9.16 -30.96
N PHE A 424 13.59 9.65 -30.14
CA PHE A 424 12.35 10.30 -30.60
C PHE A 424 12.14 11.72 -30.08
N GLY A 425 12.98 12.21 -29.16
CA GLY A 425 12.78 13.48 -28.43
C GLY A 425 13.71 14.61 -28.84
N GLY A 426 13.86 14.84 -30.16
CA GLY A 426 14.48 16.04 -30.73
C GLY A 426 13.51 17.21 -30.81
#